data_AF-A0AAE0KU55-F1
#
_entry.id   AF-A0AAE0KU55-F1
#
_cell.length_a   1.000
_cell.length_b   1.000
_cell.length_c   1.000
_cell.angle_alpha   90.00
_cell.angle_beta   90.00
_cell.angle_gamma   90.00
#
_symmetry.space_group_name_H-M   'P 1'
#
loop_
_entity.id
_entity.type
_entity.pdbx_description
1 polymer ?
#
loop_
_entity_poly.entity_id
_entity_poly.type
_entity_poly.pdbx_seq_one_letter_code
_entity_poly.pdbx_strand_id
1 'polypeptide(L)'
;PTTTPAKTPTTTAGGGPGRRSVWEALRWKPPSTPAAVSIAATPSTGEGRGYQRRSHFDASSPPPWVAVGGTPFIVDGFRYARGAANYCQSWFLSHFHADHYQGLSKGFSSGVVYCSSITARLVRLKFKVPEHRIRVLRVMTPYMIEGVKVTCLDANHCPGAVMFLFEPPRTAAILHTGDFRYNPSMQLYAPLQVRLCGAYVAPSYAALRSYARVCRLTGHSLAVEFVG
;
A
#
# COMPACT_ATOMS: atom_id res chain seq x y z
N PRO A 1 -0.26 -60.93 -42.03
CA PRO A 1 0.61 -60.76 -40.84
C PRO A 1 0.80 -59.27 -40.51
N THR A 2 -0.13 -58.79 -39.67
CA THR A 2 -0.01 -57.68 -38.70
C THR A 2 0.98 -56.54 -38.98
N THR A 3 0.43 -55.40 -39.41
CA THR A 3 1.03 -54.06 -39.30
C THR A 3 0.94 -53.57 -37.85
N THR A 4 2.06 -53.11 -37.30
CA THR A 4 2.15 -52.40 -36.01
C THR A 4 2.50 -50.94 -36.30
N PRO A 5 1.81 -49.92 -35.74
CA PRO A 5 2.21 -48.54 -35.92
C PRO A 5 3.29 -48.15 -34.91
N ALA A 6 4.32 -47.46 -35.40
CA ALA A 6 5.40 -46.89 -34.61
C ALA A 6 4.87 -45.73 -33.72
N LYS A 7 5.28 -45.74 -32.44
CA LYS A 7 5.00 -44.67 -31.48
C LYS A 7 5.82 -43.42 -31.83
N THR A 8 5.13 -42.29 -31.94
CA THR A 8 5.69 -40.94 -31.97
C THR A 8 6.44 -40.62 -30.66
N PRO A 9 7.63 -40.00 -30.69
CA PRO A 9 8.30 -39.54 -29.49
C PRO A 9 7.66 -38.22 -29.00
N THR A 10 7.14 -38.26 -27.78
CA THR A 10 6.64 -37.12 -27.02
C THR A 10 7.78 -36.13 -26.76
N THR A 11 7.68 -34.92 -27.31
CA THR A 11 8.58 -33.81 -26.99
C THR A 11 8.19 -33.26 -25.62
N THR A 12 8.92 -33.61 -24.57
CA THR A 12 8.84 -32.93 -23.28
C THR A 12 9.43 -31.53 -23.43
N ALA A 13 8.56 -30.52 -23.37
CA ALA A 13 8.97 -29.12 -23.31
C ALA A 13 9.83 -28.90 -22.05
N GLY A 14 11.13 -28.67 -22.27
CA GLY A 14 12.05 -28.25 -21.22
C GLY A 14 11.59 -26.95 -20.59
N GLY A 15 11.47 -26.96 -19.27
CA GLY A 15 11.17 -25.77 -18.46
C GLY A 15 12.22 -24.70 -18.68
N GLY A 16 11.82 -23.61 -19.35
CA GLY A 16 12.59 -22.38 -19.38
C GLY A 16 12.71 -21.79 -17.96
N PRO A 17 13.78 -21.03 -17.66
CA PRO A 17 14.00 -20.46 -16.35
C PRO A 17 12.79 -19.58 -15.97
N GLY A 18 12.18 -19.91 -14.83
CA GLY A 18 11.02 -19.20 -14.31
C GLY A 18 11.25 -17.70 -14.29
N ARG A 19 10.43 -16.96 -15.04
CA ARG A 19 10.34 -15.51 -14.94
C ARG A 19 9.98 -15.17 -13.50
N ARG A 20 10.97 -14.77 -12.69
CA ARG A 20 10.73 -14.17 -11.38
C ARG A 20 9.78 -12.99 -11.59
N SER A 21 8.76 -12.87 -10.74
CA SER A 21 7.84 -11.74 -10.84
C SER A 21 8.63 -10.45 -10.65
N VAL A 22 8.23 -9.37 -11.33
CA VAL A 22 8.83 -8.03 -11.16
C VAL A 22 8.83 -7.62 -9.67
N TRP A 23 7.88 -8.15 -8.89
CA TRP A 23 7.76 -7.97 -7.45
C TRP A 23 8.77 -8.73 -6.60
N GLU A 24 9.25 -9.91 -7.02
CA GLU A 24 10.39 -10.54 -6.34
C GLU A 24 11.66 -9.68 -6.44
N ALA A 25 11.82 -8.96 -7.56
CA ALA A 25 12.93 -8.04 -7.77
C ALA A 25 12.75 -6.70 -7.02
N LEU A 26 11.50 -6.25 -6.80
CA LEU A 26 11.15 -5.03 -6.06
C LEU A 26 10.85 -5.27 -4.57
N ARG A 27 10.94 -6.53 -4.10
CA ARG A 27 10.73 -6.88 -2.69
C ARG A 27 11.77 -6.19 -1.84
N TRP A 28 11.36 -5.11 -1.19
CA TRP A 28 12.15 -4.47 -0.16
C TRP A 28 12.44 -5.48 0.95
N LYS A 29 13.73 -5.68 1.25
CA LYS A 29 14.17 -6.43 2.42
C LYS A 29 14.55 -5.43 3.52
N PRO A 30 13.99 -5.54 4.73
CA PRO A 30 14.41 -4.67 5.82
C PRO A 30 15.91 -4.88 6.12
N PRO A 31 16.65 -3.83 6.52
CA PRO A 31 17.99 -4.00 7.05
C PRO A 31 17.98 -4.91 8.28
N SER A 32 19.02 -5.74 8.45
CA SER A 32 19.13 -6.69 9.55
C SER A 32 19.06 -5.99 10.92
N THR A 33 18.09 -6.38 11.73
CA THR A 33 17.93 -5.93 13.12
C THR A 33 19.11 -6.39 13.99
N PRO A 34 19.76 -5.52 14.77
CA PRO A 34 20.58 -5.97 15.90
C PRO A 34 19.68 -6.60 16.97
N ALA A 35 20.20 -7.62 17.66
CA ALA A 35 19.45 -8.47 18.58
C ALA A 35 18.71 -7.66 19.66
N ALA A 36 17.44 -8.00 19.90
CA ALA A 36 16.64 -7.38 20.96
C ALA A 36 17.24 -7.72 22.34
N VAL A 37 17.49 -6.69 23.15
CA VAL A 37 17.81 -6.84 24.57
C VAL A 37 16.51 -7.13 25.33
N SER A 38 16.41 -8.33 25.89
CA SER A 38 15.27 -8.77 26.70
C SER A 38 15.30 -8.10 28.07
N ILE A 39 14.26 -7.34 28.43
CA ILE A 39 14.01 -6.90 29.81
C ILE A 39 12.86 -7.76 30.35
N ALA A 40 13.15 -8.56 31.38
CA ALA A 40 12.18 -9.45 32.02
C ALA A 40 11.18 -8.66 32.89
N ALA A 41 9.89 -8.95 32.75
CA ALA A 41 8.84 -8.45 33.64
C ALA A 41 8.44 -9.53 34.66
N THR A 42 8.35 -9.14 35.92
CA THR A 42 7.92 -9.96 37.08
C THR A 42 6.41 -10.25 37.07
N PRO A 43 5.94 -11.40 37.59
CA PRO A 43 4.52 -11.77 37.53
C PRO A 43 3.74 -11.25 38.74
N SER A 44 2.56 -10.67 38.51
CA SER A 44 1.53 -10.46 39.54
C SER A 44 0.30 -11.28 39.22
N THR A 45 -0.13 -12.07 40.19
CA THR A 45 -1.30 -12.95 40.23
C THR A 45 -2.60 -12.14 40.39
N GLY A 46 -3.65 -12.55 39.68
CA GLY A 46 -4.99 -11.96 39.81
C GLY A 46 -5.97 -12.52 38.78
N GLU A 47 -6.72 -13.55 39.16
CA GLU A 47 -7.79 -14.14 38.38
C GLU A 47 -9.00 -13.21 38.31
N GLY A 48 -9.38 -12.79 37.11
CA GLY A 48 -10.61 -12.07 36.83
C GLY A 48 -11.11 -12.40 35.42
N ARG A 49 -12.29 -13.01 35.32
CA ARG A 49 -12.98 -13.27 34.04
C ARG A 49 -13.40 -11.93 33.40
N GLY A 50 -12.51 -11.36 32.60
CA GLY A 50 -12.76 -10.18 31.78
C GLY A 50 -12.73 -10.55 30.30
N TYR A 51 -13.74 -10.12 29.55
CA TYR A 51 -13.75 -10.13 28.09
C TYR A 51 -12.49 -9.46 27.55
N GLN A 52 -11.51 -10.27 27.10
CA GLN A 52 -10.25 -9.77 26.57
C GLN A 52 -10.51 -9.07 25.25
N ARG A 53 -10.51 -7.73 25.26
CA ARG A 53 -10.35 -6.93 24.05
C ARG A 53 -8.99 -7.26 23.46
N ARG A 54 -8.95 -8.19 22.49
CA ARG A 54 -7.76 -8.46 21.67
C ARG A 54 -7.33 -7.14 21.03
N SER A 55 -6.17 -6.61 21.43
CA SER A 55 -5.56 -5.48 20.75
C SER A 55 -5.21 -5.92 19.32
N HIS A 56 -6.01 -5.50 18.34
CA HIS A 56 -5.91 -5.81 16.91
C HIS A 56 -4.67 -5.21 16.21
N PHE A 57 -3.51 -5.12 16.88
CA PHE A 57 -2.27 -4.75 16.23
C PHE A 57 -1.59 -6.00 15.71
N ASP A 58 -1.42 -6.07 14.39
CA ASP A 58 -0.74 -7.17 13.75
C ASP A 58 0.79 -6.96 13.85
N ALA A 59 1.48 -7.93 14.44
CA ALA A 59 2.94 -7.94 14.48
C ALA A 59 3.55 -8.41 13.15
N SER A 60 2.72 -8.89 12.22
CA SER A 60 3.15 -9.29 10.89
C SER A 60 3.60 -8.09 10.05
N SER A 61 4.44 -8.37 9.05
CA SER A 61 4.79 -7.37 8.05
C SER A 61 3.57 -7.03 7.19
N PRO A 62 3.39 -5.75 6.81
CA PRO A 62 2.31 -5.37 5.92
C PRO A 62 2.41 -6.12 4.58
N PRO A 63 1.27 -6.46 3.97
CA PRO A 63 1.26 -7.10 2.67
C PRO A 63 1.76 -6.15 1.56
N PRO A 64 2.16 -6.69 0.39
CA PRO A 64 2.76 -5.89 -0.68
C PRO A 64 1.89 -4.78 -1.26
N TRP A 65 0.57 -4.83 -1.11
CA TRP A 65 -0.35 -3.78 -1.57
C TRP A 65 -0.53 -2.62 -0.57
N VAL A 66 -0.11 -2.82 0.68
CA VAL A 66 -0.11 -1.81 1.74
C VAL A 66 1.26 -1.13 1.84
N ALA A 67 2.34 -1.89 1.63
CA ALA A 67 3.70 -1.37 1.59
C ALA A 67 4.07 -0.87 0.19
N VAL A 68 4.57 0.36 0.07
CA VAL A 68 4.93 0.93 -1.24
C VAL A 68 6.35 0.50 -1.61
N GLY A 69 6.47 -0.37 -2.62
CA GLY A 69 7.75 -0.94 -3.06
C GLY A 69 8.84 0.10 -3.32
N GLY A 70 10.06 -0.16 -2.83
CA GLY A 70 11.21 0.74 -2.97
C GLY A 70 11.17 1.98 -2.07
N THR A 71 10.23 2.07 -1.11
CA THR A 71 10.11 3.18 -0.16
C THR A 71 9.83 2.65 1.26
N PRO A 72 10.06 3.47 2.31
CA PRO A 72 9.64 3.15 3.67
C PRO A 72 8.17 3.48 3.95
N PHE A 73 7.33 3.62 2.92
CA PHE A 73 5.96 4.13 3.09
C PHE A 73 4.92 3.02 3.20
N ILE A 74 3.87 3.33 3.97
CA ILE A 74 2.69 2.49 4.13
C ILE A 74 1.44 3.33 3.84
N VAL A 75 0.53 2.78 3.03
CA VAL A 75 -0.78 3.38 2.73
C VAL A 75 -1.87 2.54 3.37
N ASP A 76 -2.79 3.19 4.11
CA ASP A 76 -3.98 2.58 4.73
C ASP A 76 -3.68 1.37 5.66
N GLY A 77 -2.43 1.25 6.12
CA GLY A 77 -1.91 0.08 6.82
C GLY A 77 -1.68 0.27 8.32
N PHE A 78 -2.42 1.14 8.99
CA PHE A 78 -2.15 1.54 10.37
C PHE A 78 -2.15 0.38 11.38
N ARG A 79 -2.86 -0.72 11.08
CA ARG A 79 -2.87 -1.95 11.91
C ARG A 79 -1.50 -2.64 11.98
N TYR A 80 -0.62 -2.36 11.01
CA TYR A 80 0.75 -2.88 10.91
C TYR A 80 1.79 -1.97 11.56
N ALA A 81 1.35 -0.93 12.29
CA ALA A 81 2.20 0.01 13.02
C ALA A 81 3.30 -0.67 13.85
N ARG A 82 2.99 -1.82 14.45
CA ARG A 82 3.95 -2.58 15.26
C ARG A 82 4.98 -3.32 14.40
N GLY A 83 4.53 -4.02 13.35
CA GLY A 83 5.40 -4.76 12.45
C GLY A 83 6.31 -3.88 11.57
N ALA A 84 5.93 -2.61 11.37
CA ALA A 84 6.68 -1.64 10.57
C ALA A 84 7.50 -0.63 11.37
N ALA A 85 7.50 -0.74 12.71
CA ALA A 85 8.05 0.28 13.61
C ALA A 85 9.53 0.61 13.39
N ASN A 86 10.30 -0.31 12.81
CA ASN A 86 11.73 -0.16 12.56
C ASN A 86 12.08 0.50 11.22
N TYR A 87 11.12 0.73 10.33
CA TYR A 87 11.41 1.32 9.01
C TYR A 87 10.40 2.37 8.53
N CYS A 88 9.15 2.36 8.99
CA CYS A 88 8.13 3.28 8.50
C CYS A 88 7.90 4.43 9.48
N GLN A 89 8.19 5.67 9.04
CA GLN A 89 7.86 6.90 9.76
C GLN A 89 6.82 7.77 9.03
N SER A 90 6.56 7.48 7.75
CA SER A 90 5.63 8.22 6.90
C SER A 90 4.45 7.34 6.48
N TRP A 91 3.29 7.64 7.05
CA TRP A 91 2.06 6.88 6.90
C TRP A 91 1.07 7.66 6.05
N PHE A 92 0.45 7.04 5.06
CA PHE A 92 -0.49 7.69 4.16
C PHE A 92 -1.90 7.16 4.41
N LEU A 93 -2.88 8.06 4.54
CA LEU A 93 -4.29 7.70 4.63
C LEU A 93 -5.01 8.25 3.40
N SER A 94 -5.48 7.35 2.53
CA SER A 94 -6.13 7.72 1.27
C SER A 94 -7.46 8.42 1.50
N HIS A 95 -8.26 7.92 2.45
CA HIS A 95 -9.56 8.48 2.80
C HIS A 95 -10.05 7.99 4.17
N PHE A 96 -11.15 8.56 4.66
CA PHE A 96 -11.62 8.31 6.04
C PHE A 96 -12.71 7.22 6.13
N HIS A 97 -12.43 6.02 5.62
CA HIS A 97 -13.27 4.83 5.86
C HIS A 97 -12.62 3.86 6.86
N ALA A 98 -13.48 3.12 7.58
CA ALA A 98 -13.08 2.38 8.77
C ALA A 98 -12.07 1.27 8.53
N ASP A 99 -12.20 0.60 7.40
CA ASP A 99 -11.30 -0.41 6.86
C ASP A 99 -9.93 0.13 6.45
N HIS A 100 -9.79 1.42 6.13
CA HIS A 100 -8.52 2.05 5.73
C HIS A 100 -7.75 2.70 6.89
N TYR A 101 -8.45 3.12 7.95
CA TYR A 101 -7.79 3.66 9.15
C TYR A 101 -7.70 2.66 10.30
N GLN A 102 -7.97 1.36 10.09
CA GLN A 102 -7.88 0.35 11.14
C GLN A 102 -6.51 0.39 11.82
N GLY A 103 -6.47 0.54 13.14
CA GLY A 103 -5.24 0.69 13.93
C GLY A 103 -4.86 2.14 14.23
N LEU A 104 -5.39 3.13 13.51
CA LEU A 104 -5.24 4.53 13.87
C LEU A 104 -6.06 4.83 15.13
N SER A 105 -5.43 5.48 16.10
CA SER A 105 -6.04 5.78 17.39
C SER A 105 -5.40 7.01 18.04
N LYS A 106 -5.92 7.45 19.18
CA LYS A 106 -5.32 8.53 19.98
C LYS A 106 -3.87 8.24 20.40
N GLY A 107 -3.54 6.96 20.58
CA GLY A 107 -2.19 6.52 20.95
C GLY A 107 -1.23 6.33 19.77
N PHE A 108 -1.67 6.61 18.54
CA PHE A 108 -0.82 6.42 17.36
C PHE A 108 0.44 7.29 17.47
N SER A 109 1.59 6.61 17.48
CA SER A 109 2.90 7.21 17.72
C SER A 109 4.00 6.68 16.82
N SER A 110 3.63 5.93 15.78
CA SER A 110 4.55 5.31 14.84
C SER A 110 5.04 6.24 13.73
N GLY A 111 4.70 7.53 13.76
CA GLY A 111 5.18 8.49 12.77
C GLY A 111 4.19 9.61 12.44
N VAL A 112 4.33 10.14 11.23
CA VAL A 112 3.51 11.23 10.67
C VAL A 112 2.48 10.66 9.70
N VAL A 113 1.24 11.14 9.81
CA VAL A 113 0.13 10.80 8.91
C VAL A 113 -0.01 11.86 7.83
N TYR A 114 0.16 11.47 6.58
CA TYR A 114 -0.02 12.27 5.38
C TYR A 114 -1.37 11.97 4.74
N CYS A 115 -2.17 13.01 4.51
CA CYS A 115 -3.50 12.87 3.89
C CYS A 115 -4.02 14.20 3.36
N SER A 116 -5.22 14.19 2.76
CA SER A 116 -5.89 15.41 2.33
C SER A 116 -6.36 16.27 3.51
N SER A 117 -6.71 17.52 3.25
CA SER A 117 -7.19 18.46 4.28
C SER A 117 -8.45 17.98 5.00
N ILE A 118 -9.40 17.41 4.26
CA ILE A 118 -10.65 16.87 4.81
C ILE A 118 -10.35 15.65 5.70
N THR A 119 -9.55 14.70 5.20
CA THR A 119 -9.14 13.52 5.96
C THR A 119 -8.39 13.90 7.23
N ALA A 120 -7.47 14.86 7.17
CA ALA A 120 -6.73 15.37 8.33
C ALA A 120 -7.67 15.93 9.41
N ARG A 121 -8.69 16.71 9.01
CA ARG A 121 -9.69 17.23 9.94
C ARG A 121 -10.47 16.11 10.62
N LEU A 122 -10.89 15.09 9.87
CA LEU A 122 -11.62 13.94 10.42
C LEU A 122 -10.75 13.11 11.37
N VAL A 123 -9.47 12.89 11.03
CA VAL A 123 -8.50 12.23 11.91
C VAL A 123 -8.31 12.99 13.21
N ARG A 124 -8.13 14.32 13.16
CA ARG A 124 -8.04 15.17 14.37
C ARG A 124 -9.30 15.07 15.20
N LEU A 125 -10.48 15.13 14.58
CA LEU A 125 -11.76 15.12 15.29
C LEU A 125 -12.02 13.79 16.00
N LYS A 126 -11.85 12.66 15.29
CA LYS A 126 -12.16 11.32 15.79
C LYS A 126 -11.09 10.77 16.72
N PHE A 127 -9.82 10.85 16.30
CA PHE A 127 -8.72 10.18 17.00
C PHE A 127 -7.91 11.11 17.90
N LYS A 128 -8.08 12.44 17.78
CA LYS A 128 -7.32 13.42 18.57
C LYS A 128 -5.80 13.26 18.41
N VAL A 129 -5.36 12.79 17.23
CA VAL A 129 -3.93 12.71 16.89
C VAL A 129 -3.34 14.13 16.92
N PRO A 130 -2.18 14.35 17.57
CA PRO A 130 -1.56 15.67 17.66
C PRO A 130 -1.30 16.31 16.31
N GLU A 131 -1.47 17.62 16.21
CA GLU A 131 -1.36 18.37 14.95
C GLU A 131 0.01 18.22 14.28
N HIS A 132 1.10 18.19 15.04
CA HIS A 132 2.46 17.99 14.51
C HIS A 132 2.69 16.60 13.88
N ARG A 133 1.79 15.63 14.15
CA ARG A 133 1.83 14.28 13.56
C ARG A 133 0.93 14.12 12.35
N ILE A 134 0.30 15.20 11.88
CA ILE A 134 -0.55 15.17 10.69
C ILE A 134 -0.01 16.19 9.70
N ARG A 135 0.18 15.77 8.45
CA ARG A 135 0.62 16.64 7.35
C ARG A 135 -0.40 16.58 6.23
N VAL A 136 -0.90 17.76 5.87
CA VAL A 136 -1.86 17.91 4.78
C VAL A 136 -1.10 17.99 3.46
N LEU A 137 -1.48 17.14 2.51
CA LEU A 137 -1.00 17.17 1.14
C LEU A 137 -2.11 17.74 0.24
N ARG A 138 -1.77 18.79 -0.52
CA ARG A 138 -2.69 19.40 -1.49
C ARG A 138 -2.73 18.55 -2.77
N VAL A 139 -3.93 18.39 -3.34
CA VAL A 139 -4.13 17.72 -4.63
C VAL A 139 -3.36 18.45 -5.74
N MET A 140 -2.79 17.69 -6.68
CA MET A 140 -1.92 18.17 -7.78
C MET A 140 -0.66 18.93 -7.35
N THR A 141 -0.27 18.86 -6.08
CA THR A 141 0.96 19.49 -5.59
C THR A 141 1.99 18.42 -5.26
N PRO A 142 3.22 18.49 -5.83
CA PRO A 142 4.27 17.54 -5.50
C PRO A 142 4.94 17.90 -4.18
N TYR A 143 5.27 16.88 -3.39
CA TYR A 143 5.99 17.00 -2.13
C TYR A 143 7.18 16.04 -2.09
N MET A 144 8.31 16.49 -1.55
CA MET A 144 9.44 15.60 -1.26
C MET A 144 9.31 15.07 0.17
N ILE A 145 9.08 13.77 0.30
CA ILE A 145 8.98 13.07 1.60
C ILE A 145 10.05 11.98 1.58
N GLU A 146 10.98 12.01 2.52
CA GLU A 146 12.07 11.02 2.62
C GLU A 146 12.79 10.72 1.29
N GLY A 147 13.01 11.76 0.46
CA GLY A 147 13.66 11.64 -0.85
C GLY A 147 12.80 11.07 -1.98
N VAL A 148 11.52 10.80 -1.73
CA VAL A 148 10.53 10.35 -2.71
C VAL A 148 9.59 11.50 -3.05
N LYS A 149 9.35 11.74 -4.34
CA LYS A 149 8.35 12.72 -4.77
C LYS A 149 6.96 12.09 -4.69
N VAL A 150 6.05 12.75 -3.99
CA VAL A 150 4.68 12.27 -3.74
C VAL A 150 3.68 13.32 -4.20
N THR A 151 2.71 12.90 -5.00
CA THR A 151 1.62 13.77 -5.48
C THR A 151 0.26 13.16 -5.15
N CYS A 152 -0.63 13.94 -4.53
CA CYS A 152 -2.02 13.53 -4.32
C CYS A 152 -2.87 13.85 -5.54
N LEU A 153 -3.74 12.93 -5.94
CA LEU A 153 -4.70 13.11 -7.03
C LEU A 153 -6.11 12.87 -6.49
N ASP A 154 -7.12 13.55 -7.03
CA ASP A 154 -8.50 13.32 -6.60
C ASP A 154 -8.96 11.89 -6.96
N ALA A 155 -9.53 11.17 -5.99
CA ALA A 155 -9.97 9.79 -6.19
C ALA A 155 -11.44 9.69 -6.64
N ASN A 156 -12.22 10.77 -6.60
CA ASN A 156 -13.64 10.80 -6.97
C ASN A 156 -14.47 9.71 -6.26
N HIS A 157 -14.17 9.45 -4.99
CA HIS A 157 -14.84 8.43 -4.17
C HIS A 157 -15.73 9.05 -3.08
N CYS A 158 -15.10 9.66 -2.07
CA CYS A 158 -15.77 10.39 -0.99
C CYS A 158 -15.02 11.70 -0.70
N PRO A 159 -15.61 12.65 0.05
CA PRO A 159 -14.94 13.91 0.37
C PRO A 159 -13.57 13.69 1.03
N GLY A 160 -12.52 14.20 0.39
CA GLY A 160 -11.14 14.06 0.86
C GLY A 160 -10.42 12.80 0.40
N ALA A 161 -11.06 11.92 -0.37
CA ALA A 161 -10.40 10.75 -0.91
C ALA A 161 -9.37 11.13 -1.98
N VAL A 162 -8.16 10.58 -1.85
CA VAL A 162 -7.06 10.82 -2.78
C VAL A 162 -6.37 9.54 -3.20
N MET A 163 -5.89 9.53 -4.44
CA MET A 163 -4.86 8.61 -4.91
C MET A 163 -3.48 9.22 -4.59
N PHE A 164 -2.48 8.38 -4.39
CA PHE A 164 -1.08 8.81 -4.22
C PHE A 164 -0.22 8.31 -5.36
N LEU A 165 0.47 9.22 -6.03
CA LEU A 165 1.53 8.91 -6.97
C LEU A 165 2.88 9.05 -6.25
N PHE A 166 3.60 7.94 -6.13
CA PHE A 166 4.94 7.87 -5.57
C PHE A 166 5.96 7.74 -6.69
N GLU A 167 6.99 8.57 -6.68
CA GLU A 167 8.07 8.56 -7.67
C GLU A 167 9.42 8.40 -6.94
N PRO A 168 9.81 7.16 -6.60
CA PRO A 168 11.09 6.89 -5.97
C PRO A 168 12.24 7.10 -6.97
N PRO A 169 13.44 7.53 -6.53
CA PRO A 169 14.50 7.96 -7.43
C PRO A 169 15.11 6.84 -8.29
N ARG A 170 14.95 5.57 -7.90
CA ARG A 170 15.61 4.41 -8.54
C ARG A 170 14.65 3.41 -9.16
N THR A 171 13.35 3.67 -9.09
CA THR A 171 12.31 2.78 -9.63
C THR A 171 11.32 3.59 -10.44
N ALA A 172 10.49 2.93 -11.25
CA ALA A 172 9.39 3.64 -11.87
C ALA A 172 8.35 4.06 -10.82
N ALA A 173 7.41 4.91 -11.24
CA ALA A 173 6.40 5.46 -10.36
C ALA A 173 5.34 4.43 -9.97
N ILE A 174 4.79 4.57 -8.78
CA ILE A 174 3.78 3.69 -8.20
C ILE A 174 2.53 4.52 -7.92
N LEU A 175 1.39 4.11 -8.49
CA LEU A 175 0.11 4.73 -8.20
C LEU A 175 -0.68 3.88 -7.20
N HIS A 176 -0.94 4.42 -6.01
CA HIS A 176 -1.86 3.81 -5.05
C HIS A 176 -3.21 4.53 -5.13
N THR A 177 -4.25 3.85 -5.62
CA THR A 177 -5.53 4.53 -5.87
C THR A 177 -6.36 4.72 -4.60
N GLY A 178 -6.12 3.90 -3.57
CA GLY A 178 -7.12 3.69 -2.53
C GLY A 178 -8.44 3.27 -3.16
N ASP A 179 -9.55 3.63 -2.52
CA ASP A 179 -10.86 3.58 -3.17
C ASP A 179 -11.02 4.76 -4.11
N PHE A 180 -11.28 4.48 -5.38
CA PHE A 180 -11.46 5.51 -6.39
C PHE A 180 -12.56 5.15 -7.39
N ARG A 181 -13.12 6.17 -8.04
CA ARG A 181 -14.03 6.02 -9.18
C ARG A 181 -13.48 6.78 -10.36
N TYR A 182 -13.17 6.07 -11.44
CA TYR A 182 -12.59 6.70 -12.62
C TYR A 182 -13.49 7.79 -13.21
N ASN A 183 -12.85 8.89 -13.61
CA ASN A 183 -13.44 9.96 -14.40
C ASN A 183 -12.56 10.24 -15.63
N PRO A 184 -13.12 10.39 -16.86
CA PRO A 184 -12.33 10.75 -18.05
C PRO A 184 -11.50 12.03 -17.93
N SER A 185 -11.83 12.97 -17.05
CA SER A 185 -10.97 14.14 -16.80
C SER A 185 -9.64 13.78 -16.15
N MET A 186 -9.53 12.62 -15.47
CA MET A 186 -8.27 12.14 -14.88
C MET A 186 -7.20 11.88 -15.94
N GLN A 187 -7.59 11.75 -17.20
CA GLN A 187 -6.68 11.66 -18.34
C GLN A 187 -5.80 12.90 -18.51
N LEU A 188 -6.29 14.04 -18.05
CA LEU A 188 -5.65 15.34 -18.17
C LEU A 188 -4.73 15.64 -16.96
N TYR A 189 -4.63 14.72 -16.01
CA TYR A 189 -3.76 14.90 -14.85
C TYR A 189 -2.30 14.78 -15.30
N ALA A 190 -1.63 15.92 -15.42
CA ALA A 190 -0.21 15.97 -15.78
C ALA A 190 0.68 15.01 -14.96
N PRO A 191 0.47 14.83 -13.63
CA PRO A 191 1.27 13.86 -12.87
C PRO A 191 1.12 12.40 -13.33
N LEU A 192 0.00 12.03 -13.96
CA LEU A 192 -0.22 10.67 -14.46
C LEU A 192 0.45 10.40 -15.82
N GLN A 193 1.14 11.39 -16.41
CA GLN A 193 1.89 11.24 -17.66
C GLN A 193 3.30 10.64 -17.45
N VAL A 194 3.60 10.11 -16.26
CA VAL A 194 4.86 9.43 -15.95
C VAL A 194 4.77 7.93 -16.20
N ARG A 195 5.93 7.29 -16.39
CA ARG A 195 6.00 5.83 -16.53
C ARG A 195 5.73 5.15 -15.18
N LEU A 196 4.65 4.38 -15.10
CA LEU A 196 4.30 3.57 -13.94
C LEU A 196 4.99 2.19 -14.00
N CYS A 197 5.42 1.63 -12.86
CA CYS A 197 5.83 0.22 -12.75
C CYS A 197 4.70 -0.67 -12.25
N GLY A 198 3.72 -0.09 -11.54
CA GLY A 198 2.60 -0.80 -10.95
C GLY A 198 1.53 0.16 -10.43
N ALA A 199 0.34 -0.37 -10.18
CA ALA A 199 -0.72 0.33 -9.48
C ALA A 199 -1.36 -0.59 -8.44
N TYR A 200 -1.56 -0.07 -7.24
CA TYR A 200 -2.33 -0.75 -6.19
C TYR A 200 -3.75 -0.21 -6.22
N VAL A 201 -4.70 -1.11 -6.52
CA VAL A 201 -6.11 -0.77 -6.73
C VAL A 201 -6.97 -1.52 -5.73
N ALA A 202 -7.89 -0.81 -5.09
CA ALA A 202 -8.85 -1.43 -4.18
C ALA A 202 -9.67 -2.54 -4.87
N PRO A 203 -10.00 -3.65 -4.18
CA PRO A 203 -10.67 -4.81 -4.76
C PRO A 203 -12.19 -4.64 -4.98
N SER A 204 -12.66 -3.42 -5.29
CA SER A 204 -14.07 -3.19 -5.62
C SER A 204 -14.33 -3.33 -7.12
N TYR A 205 -15.45 -3.92 -7.51
CA TYR A 205 -15.83 -4.10 -8.92
C TYR A 205 -15.91 -2.76 -9.70
N ALA A 206 -16.21 -1.66 -9.01
CA ALA A 206 -16.16 -0.31 -9.56
C ALA A 206 -14.72 0.18 -9.82
N ALA A 207 -13.78 -0.10 -8.90
CA ALA A 207 -12.37 0.20 -9.06
C ALA A 207 -11.72 -0.65 -10.16
N LEU A 208 -12.09 -1.93 -10.30
CA LEU A 208 -11.61 -2.82 -11.36
C LEU A 208 -11.94 -2.31 -12.78
N ARG A 209 -13.19 -1.88 -13.01
CA ARG A 209 -13.62 -1.31 -14.31
C ARG A 209 -13.01 0.07 -14.60
N SER A 210 -12.83 0.84 -13.54
CA SER A 210 -12.16 2.13 -13.56
C SER A 210 -10.68 1.99 -13.94
N TYR A 211 -10.02 0.95 -13.41
CA TYR A 211 -8.62 0.66 -13.62
C TYR A 211 -8.27 0.22 -15.05
N ALA A 212 -9.11 -0.59 -15.70
CA ALA A 212 -8.93 -0.94 -17.11
C ALA A 212 -8.93 0.29 -18.06
N ARG A 213 -9.41 1.45 -17.59
CA ARG A 213 -9.32 2.73 -18.30
C ARG A 213 -8.05 3.50 -17.94
N VAL A 214 -7.54 3.37 -16.70
CA VAL A 214 -6.22 3.89 -16.28
C VAL A 214 -5.07 3.21 -17.05
N CYS A 215 -5.16 1.91 -17.31
CA CYS A 215 -4.16 1.22 -18.15
C CYS A 215 -4.15 1.74 -19.59
N ARG A 216 -5.32 2.08 -20.14
CA ARG A 216 -5.43 2.69 -21.49
C ARG A 216 -4.84 4.09 -21.55
N LEU A 217 -4.76 4.77 -20.42
CA LEU A 217 -4.27 6.14 -20.34
C LEU A 217 -2.77 6.28 -20.31
N THR A 218 -2.13 5.38 -19.58
CA THR A 218 -0.69 5.42 -19.39
C THR A 218 0.06 4.75 -20.55
N GLY A 219 -0.65 4.22 -21.55
CA GLY A 219 -0.05 3.55 -22.71
C GLY A 219 0.77 2.31 -22.34
N HIS A 220 0.53 1.73 -21.16
CA HIS A 220 1.36 0.69 -20.59
C HIS A 220 0.60 -0.63 -20.38
N SER A 221 1.27 -1.73 -20.72
CA SER A 221 0.91 -3.08 -20.30
C SER A 221 1.45 -3.27 -18.87
N LEU A 222 0.73 -2.76 -17.87
CA LEU A 222 1.14 -2.85 -16.46
C LEU A 222 0.83 -4.24 -15.91
N ALA A 223 1.79 -4.83 -15.19
CA ALA A 223 1.56 -6.00 -14.36
C ALA A 223 0.64 -5.61 -13.19
N VAL A 224 -0.63 -5.93 -13.34
CA VAL A 224 -1.66 -5.74 -12.32
C VAL A 224 -1.70 -7.01 -11.49
N GLU A 225 -1.40 -6.91 -10.20
CA GLU A 225 -1.90 -7.92 -9.27
C GLU A 225 -3.21 -7.40 -8.68
N PHE A 226 -4.31 -8.00 -9.14
CA PHE A 226 -5.60 -7.87 -8.48
C PHE A 226 -5.54 -8.70 -7.20
N VAL A 227 -5.56 -8.04 -6.05
CA VAL A 227 -5.59 -8.75 -4.76
C VAL A 227 -7.05 -8.87 -4.36
N GLY A 228 -7.66 -10.01 -4.70
CA GLY A 228 -9.00 -10.40 -4.24
C GLY A 228 -9.02 -10.88 -2.80
#